data_AF-A0A7S2FM78-F1
#
_entry.id   AF-A0A7S2FM78-F1
#
_cell.length_a   1.000
_cell.length_b   1.000
_cell.length_c   1.000
_cell.angle_alpha   90.00
_cell.angle_beta   90.00
_cell.angle_gamma   90.00
#
_symmetry.space_group_name_H-M   'P 1'
#
loop_
_entity.id
_entity.type
_entity.pdbx_description
1 polymer ?
#
loop_
_entity_poly.entity_id
_entity_poly.type
_entity_poly.pdbx_seq_one_letter_code
_entity_poly.pdbx_strand_id
1 'polypeptide(L)'
;KAWPICTTREGSPSFADATEEARMALIDDLQDKKTEIYKGIVSEVAEPRPGVLELMDAAIATPGLAVGICSAATRGGFDKVVDALVGQDRLAKLDVIIAGDDVTAKKPDPMIYDLARERLGISDPRRCVVIEDSMVGLRAAKGANMRCLITYTDSTSEEDFYGFGADAKVPDLGVGVTVEGLFGPIMADESAVLLEGLRDPITVVLNLS
;
A
#
# COMPACT_ATOMS: atom_id res chain seq x y z
N LYS A 1 -0.21 27.82 -1.65
CA LYS A 1 -0.94 27.42 -0.42
C LYS A 1 -0.03 27.75 0.77
N ALA A 2 -0.48 28.56 1.71
CA ALA A 2 0.28 28.82 2.94
C ALA A 2 0.17 27.58 3.83
N TRP A 3 1.30 27.05 4.29
CA TRP A 3 1.32 25.96 5.25
C TRP A 3 0.81 26.46 6.60
N PRO A 4 0.04 25.65 7.35
CA PRO A 4 -0.43 26.05 8.67
C PRO A 4 0.76 26.30 9.61
N ILE A 5 0.65 27.35 10.43
CA ILE A 5 1.65 27.69 11.43
C ILE A 5 1.48 26.72 12.60
N CYS A 6 2.49 25.89 12.86
CA CYS A 6 2.52 25.03 14.04
C CYS A 6 2.98 25.87 15.24
N THR A 7 2.05 26.23 16.13
CA THR A 7 2.39 26.81 17.42
C THR A 7 2.59 25.67 18.43
N THR A 8 3.60 25.81 19.29
CA THR A 8 3.79 24.92 20.44
C THR A 8 2.54 24.93 21.31
N ARG A 9 2.03 23.75 21.67
CA ARG A 9 0.90 23.61 22.60
C ARG A 9 1.31 24.28 23.93
N GLU A 10 0.50 25.22 24.42
CA GLU A 10 0.76 25.89 25.70
C GLU A 10 0.93 24.85 26.83
N GLY A 11 1.99 24.99 27.62
CA GLY A 11 2.28 24.09 28.74
C GLY A 11 2.98 22.77 28.37
N SER A 12 3.33 22.53 27.09
CA SER A 12 4.16 21.39 26.74
C SER A 12 5.57 21.54 27.33
N PRO A 13 6.10 20.51 28.02
CA PRO A 13 7.47 20.56 28.52
C PRO A 13 8.44 20.74 27.36
N SER A 14 9.54 21.47 27.60
CA SER A 14 10.68 21.51 26.69
C SER A 14 11.09 20.06 26.37
N PHE A 15 11.06 19.68 25.09
CA PHE A 15 11.45 18.32 24.68
C PHE A 15 12.88 18.00 25.15
N ALA A 16 13.75 19.03 25.22
CA ALA A 16 15.11 18.89 25.70
C ALA A 16 15.19 18.54 27.20
N ASP A 17 14.24 19.00 28.02
CA ASP A 17 14.27 18.89 29.48
C ASP A 17 13.32 17.81 30.04
N ALA A 18 12.56 17.14 29.18
CA ALA A 18 11.63 16.07 29.54
C ALA A 18 12.34 14.72 29.80
N THR A 19 11.80 13.92 30.73
CA THR A 19 12.22 12.51 30.91
C THR A 19 11.84 11.68 29.69
N GLU A 20 12.46 10.51 29.52
CA GLU A 20 12.16 9.63 28.39
C GLU A 20 10.69 9.20 28.38
N GLU A 21 10.11 8.90 29.54
CA GLU A 21 8.70 8.56 29.67
C GLU A 21 7.80 9.72 29.25
N ALA A 22 8.14 10.96 29.61
CA ALA A 22 7.38 12.15 29.23
C ALA A 22 7.52 12.46 27.73
N ARG A 23 8.67 12.19 27.12
CA ARG A 23 8.88 12.31 25.67
C ARG A 23 8.04 11.29 24.91
N MET A 24 8.05 10.04 25.35
CA MET A 24 7.25 8.98 24.74
C MET A 24 5.75 9.29 24.84
N ALA A 25 5.28 9.72 26.02
CA ALA A 25 3.89 10.13 26.19
C ALA A 25 3.50 11.32 25.30
N LEU A 26 4.41 12.29 25.09
CA LEU A 26 4.18 13.41 24.17
C LEU A 26 4.16 12.96 22.71
N ILE A 27 5.05 12.04 22.31
CA ILE A 27 5.05 11.46 20.96
C ILE A 27 3.71 10.77 20.70
N ASP A 28 3.22 9.99 21.65
CA ASP A 28 1.93 9.29 21.54
C ASP A 28 0.76 10.29 21.42
N ASP A 29 0.67 11.32 22.28
CA ASP A 29 -0.37 12.37 22.19
C ASP A 29 -0.33 13.11 20.83
N LEU A 30 0.87 13.39 20.31
CA LEU A 30 1.02 14.02 19.00
C LEU A 30 0.61 13.08 17.85
N GLN A 31 0.95 11.79 17.94
CA GLN A 31 0.53 10.79 16.97
C GLN A 31 -1.00 10.63 16.97
N ASP A 32 -1.63 10.57 18.13
CA ASP A 32 -3.08 10.50 18.29
C ASP A 32 -3.75 11.72 17.69
N LYS A 33 -3.26 12.93 18.03
CA LYS A 33 -3.81 14.18 17.50
C LYS A 33 -3.66 14.31 15.99
N LYS A 34 -2.49 13.95 15.44
CA LYS A 34 -2.27 13.88 13.99
C LYS A 34 -3.29 12.95 13.34
N THR A 35 -3.50 11.79 13.97
CA THR A 35 -4.42 10.76 13.47
C THR A 35 -5.86 11.26 13.52
N GLU A 36 -6.28 11.98 14.56
CA GLU A 36 -7.60 12.63 14.63
C GLU A 36 -7.82 13.70 13.55
N ILE A 37 -6.85 14.59 13.33
CA ILE A 37 -6.96 15.62 12.27
C ILE A 37 -6.99 14.97 10.89
N TYR A 38 -6.10 14.00 10.65
CA TYR A 38 -6.04 13.27 9.38
C TYR A 38 -7.37 12.58 9.06
N LYS A 39 -8.05 12.00 10.06
CA LYS A 39 -9.39 11.40 9.89
C LYS A 39 -10.40 12.40 9.36
N GLY A 40 -10.50 13.58 9.96
CA GLY A 40 -11.45 14.61 9.53
C GLY A 40 -11.22 15.02 8.08
N ILE A 41 -9.95 15.17 7.69
CA ILE A 41 -9.59 15.46 6.30
C ILE A 41 -10.00 14.30 5.38
N VAL A 42 -9.61 13.06 5.71
CA VAL A 42 -9.92 11.89 4.87
C VAL A 42 -11.42 11.72 4.67
N SER A 43 -12.23 11.84 5.72
CA SER A 43 -13.68 11.69 5.61
C SER A 43 -14.36 12.75 4.74
N GLU A 44 -13.74 13.93 4.57
CA GLU A 44 -14.32 15.03 3.80
C GLU A 44 -13.83 15.10 2.35
N VAL A 45 -12.56 14.77 2.10
CA VAL A 45 -11.92 15.06 0.80
C VAL A 45 -11.20 13.88 0.14
N ALA A 46 -11.02 12.75 0.83
CA ALA A 46 -10.32 11.64 0.20
C ALA A 46 -11.24 10.90 -0.77
N GLU A 47 -10.71 10.60 -1.95
CA GLU A 47 -11.35 9.77 -2.96
C GLU A 47 -10.45 8.57 -3.26
N PRO A 48 -11.04 7.39 -3.55
CA PRO A 48 -10.27 6.26 -4.05
C PRO A 48 -9.53 6.65 -5.34
N ARG A 49 -8.29 6.18 -5.49
CA ARG A 49 -7.55 6.39 -6.74
C ARG A 49 -8.28 5.69 -7.91
N PRO A 50 -8.19 6.25 -9.13
CA PRO A 50 -8.85 5.68 -10.30
C PRO A 50 -8.56 4.19 -10.47
N GLY A 51 -9.61 3.39 -10.66
CA GLY A 51 -9.55 1.95 -10.91
C GLY A 51 -9.40 1.06 -9.66
N VAL A 52 -9.17 1.63 -8.47
CA VAL A 52 -8.97 0.82 -7.24
C VAL A 52 -10.23 0.05 -6.87
N LEU A 53 -11.38 0.72 -6.80
CA LEU A 53 -12.62 0.06 -6.38
C LEU A 53 -13.12 -0.90 -7.46
N GLU A 54 -12.98 -0.53 -8.73
CA GLU A 54 -13.38 -1.36 -9.87
C GLU A 54 -12.55 -2.65 -9.93
N LEU A 55 -11.23 -2.55 -9.77
CA LEU A 55 -10.36 -3.73 -9.74
C LEU A 55 -10.65 -4.59 -8.50
N MET A 56 -10.87 -3.97 -7.34
CA MET A 56 -11.22 -4.68 -6.11
C MET A 56 -12.53 -5.46 -6.28
N ASP A 57 -13.57 -4.82 -6.82
CA ASP A 57 -14.86 -5.47 -7.07
C ASP A 57 -14.75 -6.62 -8.08
N ALA A 58 -14.00 -6.42 -9.17
CA ALA A 58 -13.74 -7.46 -10.14
C ALA A 58 -12.97 -8.64 -9.53
N ALA A 59 -11.98 -8.36 -8.68
CA ALA A 59 -11.19 -9.39 -8.01
C ALA A 59 -12.03 -10.19 -7.01
N ILE A 60 -12.84 -9.51 -6.18
CA ILE A 60 -13.77 -10.14 -5.23
C ILE A 60 -14.79 -11.04 -5.98
N ALA A 61 -15.23 -10.62 -7.16
CA ALA A 61 -16.17 -11.38 -7.98
C ALA A 61 -15.53 -12.56 -8.73
N THR A 62 -14.20 -12.68 -8.75
CA THR A 62 -13.47 -13.70 -9.52
C THR A 62 -13.28 -14.97 -8.69
N PRO A 63 -13.88 -16.12 -9.06
CA PRO A 63 -13.72 -17.36 -8.31
C PRO A 63 -12.25 -17.82 -8.27
N GLY A 64 -11.79 -18.22 -7.10
CA GLY A 64 -10.43 -18.73 -6.91
C GLY A 64 -9.36 -17.65 -6.76
N LEU A 65 -9.74 -16.37 -6.77
CA LEU A 65 -8.86 -15.26 -6.43
C LEU A 65 -9.13 -14.79 -5.00
N ALA A 66 -8.08 -14.73 -4.19
CA ALA A 66 -8.15 -14.15 -2.86
C ALA A 66 -7.76 -12.67 -2.90
N VAL A 67 -8.48 -11.82 -2.16
CA VAL A 67 -8.28 -10.37 -2.13
C VAL A 67 -8.04 -9.92 -0.69
N GLY A 68 -7.05 -9.06 -0.50
CA GLY A 68 -6.77 -8.51 0.82
C GLY A 68 -6.07 -7.17 0.80
N ILE A 69 -6.03 -6.51 1.96
CA ILE A 69 -5.33 -5.24 2.16
C ILE A 69 -4.23 -5.42 3.21
N CYS A 70 -3.03 -4.94 2.88
CA CYS A 70 -1.87 -4.91 3.77
C CYS A 70 -1.42 -3.47 3.98
N SER A 71 -1.79 -2.87 5.12
CA SER A 71 -1.52 -1.47 5.44
C SER A 71 -0.49 -1.33 6.57
N ALA A 72 0.41 -0.35 6.45
CA ALA A 72 1.34 0.01 7.53
C ALA A 72 0.67 0.83 8.65
N ALA A 73 -0.58 1.27 8.46
CA ALA A 73 -1.34 1.98 9.49
C ALA A 73 -1.76 1.02 10.61
N THR A 74 -1.79 1.50 11.85
CA THR A 74 -2.42 0.78 12.98
C THR A 74 -3.86 0.43 12.65
N ARG A 75 -4.44 -0.64 13.23
CA ARG A 75 -5.83 -1.06 13.00
C ARG A 75 -6.82 0.10 13.14
N GLY A 76 -6.73 0.88 14.22
CA GLY A 76 -7.61 2.03 14.44
C GLY A 76 -7.45 3.18 13.43
N GLY A 77 -6.32 3.26 12.74
CA GLY A 77 -6.09 4.19 11.63
C GLY A 77 -6.57 3.62 10.30
N PHE A 78 -6.34 2.32 10.06
CA PHE A 78 -6.84 1.58 8.92
C PHE A 78 -8.36 1.62 8.85
N ASP A 79 -9.05 1.21 9.92
CA ASP A 79 -10.52 1.10 9.95
C ASP A 79 -11.17 2.43 9.57
N LYS A 80 -10.61 3.54 10.04
CA LYS A 80 -11.19 4.87 9.85
C LYS A 80 -10.96 5.47 8.47
N VAL A 81 -9.83 5.15 7.84
CA VAL A 81 -9.50 5.65 6.48
C VAL A 81 -10.14 4.77 5.42
N VAL A 82 -10.05 3.46 5.61
CA VAL A 82 -10.47 2.49 4.61
C VAL A 82 -11.99 2.32 4.62
N ASP A 83 -12.65 2.43 5.77
CA ASP A 83 -14.12 2.44 5.81
C ASP A 83 -14.71 3.57 4.96
N ALA A 84 -14.20 4.79 5.13
CA ALA A 84 -14.71 5.95 4.39
C ALA A 84 -14.52 5.83 2.87
N LEU A 85 -13.47 5.15 2.40
CA LEU A 85 -13.10 5.06 0.99
C LEU A 85 -13.60 3.79 0.28
N VAL A 86 -13.51 2.65 0.96
CA VAL A 86 -13.82 1.32 0.40
C VAL A 86 -15.24 0.90 0.77
N GLY A 87 -15.68 1.26 1.99
CA GLY A 87 -16.97 0.90 2.56
C GLY A 87 -17.00 -0.48 3.20
N GLN A 88 -17.76 -0.61 4.29
CA GLN A 88 -17.93 -1.86 5.06
C GLN A 88 -18.33 -3.06 4.19
N ASP A 89 -19.20 -2.87 3.19
CA ASP A 89 -19.69 -3.96 2.34
C ASP A 89 -18.57 -4.63 1.53
N ARG A 90 -17.57 -3.85 1.10
CA ARG A 90 -16.39 -4.41 0.41
C ARG A 90 -15.41 -5.01 1.40
N LEU A 91 -15.19 -4.34 2.53
CA LEU A 91 -14.28 -4.84 3.57
C LEU A 91 -14.71 -6.20 4.13
N ALA A 92 -16.02 -6.42 4.28
CA ALA A 92 -16.58 -7.69 4.72
C ALA A 92 -16.39 -8.84 3.71
N LYS A 93 -16.06 -8.54 2.44
CA LYS A 93 -15.81 -9.51 1.38
C LYS A 93 -14.33 -9.79 1.14
N LEU A 94 -13.43 -9.08 1.84
CA LEU A 94 -11.99 -9.35 1.74
C LEU A 94 -11.64 -10.61 2.53
N ASP A 95 -10.76 -11.43 1.96
CA ASP A 95 -10.29 -12.67 2.58
C ASP A 95 -9.26 -12.40 3.69
N VAL A 96 -8.52 -11.29 3.59
CA VAL A 96 -7.53 -10.91 4.60
C VAL A 96 -7.36 -9.40 4.72
N ILE A 97 -7.23 -8.93 5.95
CA ILE A 97 -6.78 -7.57 6.27
C ILE A 97 -5.62 -7.70 7.27
N ILE A 98 -4.47 -7.15 6.90
CA ILE A 98 -3.30 -7.02 7.77
C ILE A 98 -3.03 -5.53 7.98
N ALA A 99 -3.08 -5.08 9.22
CA ALA A 99 -2.71 -3.74 9.64
C ALA A 99 -1.30 -3.73 10.26
N GLY A 100 -0.75 -2.54 10.48
CA GLY A 100 0.64 -2.36 10.94
C GLY A 100 0.91 -2.87 12.35
N ASP A 101 -0.13 -3.06 13.16
CA ASP A 101 -0.10 -3.66 14.49
C ASP A 101 -0.27 -5.19 14.48
N ASP A 102 -0.63 -5.80 13.33
CA ASP A 102 -0.61 -7.26 13.15
C ASP A 102 0.82 -7.82 12.97
N VAL A 103 1.83 -6.96 12.78
CA VAL A 103 3.22 -7.35 12.51
C VAL A 103 4.21 -6.66 13.45
N THR A 104 5.28 -7.36 13.81
CA THR A 104 6.34 -6.81 14.67
C THR A 104 7.43 -6.08 13.88
N ALA A 105 7.64 -6.47 12.62
CA ALA A 105 8.55 -5.80 11.69
C ALA A 105 7.77 -5.05 10.61
N LYS A 106 8.09 -3.76 10.44
CA LYS A 106 7.43 -2.89 9.46
C LYS A 106 8.16 -2.94 8.12
N LYS A 107 7.45 -2.62 7.03
CA LYS A 107 8.03 -2.43 5.70
C LYS A 107 9.29 -1.54 5.81
N PRO A 108 10.43 -1.89 5.18
CA PRO A 108 10.58 -2.81 4.05
C PRO A 108 10.71 -4.30 4.42
N ASP A 109 10.54 -4.68 5.68
CA ASP A 109 10.44 -6.09 6.06
C ASP A 109 9.23 -6.77 5.38
N PRO A 110 9.37 -8.01 4.87
CA PRO A 110 8.32 -8.70 4.13
C PRO A 110 7.18 -9.26 5.00
N MET A 111 7.32 -9.25 6.34
CA MET A 111 6.43 -9.93 7.28
C MET A 111 4.94 -9.66 7.03
N ILE A 112 4.56 -8.44 6.64
CA ILE A 112 3.16 -8.09 6.38
C ILE A 112 2.56 -8.87 5.20
N TYR A 113 3.34 -9.10 4.15
CA TYR A 113 2.90 -9.85 2.98
C TYR A 113 2.99 -11.35 3.22
N ASP A 114 4.05 -11.82 3.90
CA ASP A 114 4.15 -13.22 4.28
C ASP A 114 3.00 -13.67 5.17
N LEU A 115 2.63 -12.84 6.17
CA LEU A 115 1.49 -13.10 7.04
C LEU A 115 0.18 -13.11 6.25
N ALA A 116 -0.03 -12.18 5.31
CA ALA A 116 -1.20 -12.18 4.45
C ALA A 116 -1.29 -13.48 3.64
N ARG A 117 -0.21 -13.86 2.96
CA ARG A 117 -0.13 -15.08 2.15
C ARG A 117 -0.37 -16.34 2.98
N GLU A 118 0.19 -16.40 4.18
CA GLU A 118 -0.02 -17.51 5.12
C GLU A 118 -1.50 -17.63 5.52
N ARG A 119 -2.14 -16.52 5.91
CA ARG A 119 -3.58 -16.51 6.25
C ARG A 119 -4.47 -16.91 5.08
N LEU A 120 -4.05 -16.61 3.85
CA LEU A 120 -4.75 -17.02 2.63
C LEU A 120 -4.45 -18.48 2.21
N GLY A 121 -3.53 -19.18 2.89
CA GLY A 121 -3.15 -20.55 2.56
C GLY A 121 -2.42 -20.69 1.21
N ILE A 122 -1.80 -19.63 0.70
CA ILE A 122 -1.10 -19.65 -0.59
C ILE A 122 0.35 -20.09 -0.38
N SER A 123 0.73 -21.23 -0.96
CA SER A 123 2.07 -21.80 -0.79
C SER A 123 3.14 -21.11 -1.65
N ASP A 124 2.83 -20.78 -2.90
CA ASP A 124 3.77 -20.16 -3.83
C ASP A 124 3.60 -18.62 -3.86
N PRO A 125 4.56 -17.83 -3.36
CA PRO A 125 4.48 -16.36 -3.37
C PRO A 125 4.43 -15.77 -4.78
N ARG A 126 4.87 -16.51 -5.82
CA ARG A 126 4.82 -16.04 -7.21
C ARG A 126 3.40 -15.98 -7.77
N ARG A 127 2.43 -16.61 -7.10
CA ARG A 127 0.99 -16.51 -7.39
C ARG A 127 0.34 -15.29 -6.73
N CYS A 128 1.09 -14.51 -5.95
CA CYS A 128 0.62 -13.28 -5.35
C CYS A 128 1.10 -12.07 -6.15
N VAL A 129 0.18 -11.14 -6.39
CA VAL A 129 0.48 -9.81 -6.93
C VAL A 129 0.20 -8.79 -5.84
N VAL A 130 1.21 -8.01 -5.47
CA VAL A 130 1.10 -6.86 -4.60
C VAL A 130 0.96 -5.61 -5.46
N ILE A 131 0.02 -4.73 -5.09
CA ILE A 131 -0.11 -3.39 -5.67
C ILE A 131 0.39 -2.39 -4.63
N GLU A 132 1.40 -1.59 -4.99
CA GLU A 132 2.09 -0.66 -4.09
C GLU A 132 2.36 0.68 -4.78
N ASP A 133 2.70 1.72 -4.00
CA ASP A 133 2.97 3.07 -4.53
C ASP A 133 4.35 3.63 -4.11
N SER A 134 5.09 2.90 -3.27
CA SER A 134 6.31 3.37 -2.62
C SER A 134 7.48 2.38 -2.71
N MET A 135 8.72 2.88 -2.66
CA MET A 135 9.91 2.03 -2.60
C MET A 135 9.93 1.10 -1.37
N VAL A 136 9.43 1.59 -0.23
CA VAL A 136 9.38 0.82 1.02
C VAL A 136 8.44 -0.37 0.88
N GLY A 137 7.27 -0.17 0.25
CA GLY A 137 6.33 -1.22 -0.08
C GLY A 137 6.87 -2.20 -1.13
N LEU A 138 7.49 -1.70 -2.20
CA LEU A 138 8.14 -2.52 -3.21
C LEU A 138 9.14 -3.49 -2.58
N ARG A 139 10.04 -2.97 -1.75
CA ARG A 139 11.08 -3.79 -1.09
C ARG A 139 10.49 -4.87 -0.21
N ALA A 140 9.42 -4.57 0.52
CA ALA A 140 8.69 -5.58 1.30
C ALA A 140 8.05 -6.64 0.40
N ALA A 141 7.41 -6.25 -0.70
CA ALA A 141 6.78 -7.19 -1.64
C ALA A 141 7.81 -8.12 -2.29
N LYS A 142 8.95 -7.56 -2.73
CA LYS A 142 10.05 -8.34 -3.32
C LYS A 142 10.77 -9.18 -2.28
N GLY A 143 10.90 -8.70 -1.04
CA GLY A 143 11.42 -9.48 0.09
C GLY A 143 10.58 -10.72 0.40
N ALA A 144 9.26 -10.64 0.16
CA ALA A 144 8.32 -11.76 0.28
C ALA A 144 8.29 -12.67 -0.97
N ASN A 145 9.19 -12.44 -1.95
CA ASN A 145 9.22 -13.11 -3.25
C ASN A 145 7.93 -13.01 -4.07
N MET A 146 7.14 -11.95 -3.86
CA MET A 146 5.90 -11.72 -4.59
C MET A 146 6.12 -10.84 -5.83
N ARG A 147 5.15 -10.88 -6.75
CA ARG A 147 5.10 -9.94 -7.88
C ARG A 147 4.59 -8.59 -7.39
N CYS A 148 5.13 -7.50 -7.93
CA CYS A 148 4.77 -6.15 -7.52
C CYS A 148 4.45 -5.28 -8.72
N LEU A 149 3.20 -4.79 -8.78
CA LEU A 149 2.77 -3.71 -9.65
C LEU A 149 2.86 -2.39 -8.88
N ILE A 150 3.57 -1.42 -9.43
CA ILE A 150 3.64 -0.08 -8.84
C ILE A 150 2.57 0.84 -9.45
N THR A 151 1.82 1.51 -8.59
CA THR A 151 0.92 2.62 -8.90
C THR A 151 1.53 3.90 -8.34
N TYR A 152 2.48 4.49 -9.04
CA TYR A 152 3.25 5.62 -8.49
C TYR A 152 2.37 6.86 -8.28
N THR A 153 2.82 7.76 -7.42
CA THR A 153 2.18 9.08 -7.19
C THR A 153 3.08 10.18 -7.72
N ASP A 154 2.60 11.42 -7.76
CA ASP A 154 3.45 12.58 -8.08
C ASP A 154 4.69 12.68 -7.18
N SER A 155 4.62 12.15 -5.95
CA SER A 155 5.74 12.17 -5.01
C SER A 155 6.73 11.02 -5.24
N THR A 156 6.35 9.98 -5.98
CA THR A 156 7.17 8.78 -6.20
C THR A 156 7.45 8.48 -7.67
N SER A 157 7.00 9.34 -8.60
CA SER A 157 7.11 9.12 -10.06
C SER A 157 8.54 8.98 -10.57
N GLU A 158 9.49 9.66 -9.92
CA GLU A 158 10.91 9.69 -10.28
C GLU A 158 11.73 8.59 -9.59
N GLU A 159 11.10 7.75 -8.75
CA GLU A 159 11.81 6.64 -8.10
C GLU A 159 12.15 5.53 -9.12
N ASP A 160 13.36 4.98 -9.00
CA ASP A 160 13.79 3.85 -9.83
C ASP A 160 13.22 2.52 -9.33
N PHE A 161 11.90 2.32 -9.50
CA PHE A 161 11.25 1.07 -9.09
C PHE A 161 11.82 -0.17 -9.80
N TYR A 162 12.25 -0.04 -11.06
CA TYR A 162 12.80 -1.17 -11.81
C TYR A 162 14.17 -1.62 -11.31
N GLY A 163 15.03 -0.69 -10.89
CA GLY A 163 16.29 -1.00 -10.23
C GLY A 163 16.12 -1.81 -8.94
N PHE A 164 14.94 -1.77 -8.31
CA PHE A 164 14.59 -2.56 -7.13
C PHE A 164 13.65 -3.74 -7.42
N GLY A 165 13.47 -4.10 -8.70
CA GLY A 165 12.80 -5.34 -9.08
C GLY A 165 11.28 -5.27 -9.18
N ALA A 166 10.69 -4.08 -9.35
CA ALA A 166 9.29 -3.98 -9.76
C ALA A 166 9.04 -4.75 -11.06
N ASP A 167 7.90 -5.45 -11.11
CA ASP A 167 7.54 -6.25 -12.28
C ASP A 167 6.91 -5.35 -13.36
N ALA A 168 6.07 -4.39 -12.95
CA ALA A 168 5.50 -3.34 -13.79
C ALA A 168 5.21 -2.06 -12.98
N LYS A 169 5.01 -0.93 -13.66
CA LYS A 169 4.53 0.32 -13.06
C LYS A 169 3.50 1.02 -13.96
N VAL A 170 2.52 1.66 -13.35
CA VAL A 170 1.45 2.43 -14.00
C VAL A 170 1.14 3.70 -13.18
N PRO A 171 0.61 4.77 -13.78
CA PRO A 171 0.24 5.99 -13.04
C PRO A 171 -0.95 5.78 -12.10
N ASP A 172 -1.89 4.92 -12.46
CA ASP A 172 -3.04 4.49 -11.66
C ASP A 172 -3.61 3.18 -12.24
N LEU A 173 -4.65 2.62 -11.62
CA LEU A 173 -5.26 1.37 -12.10
C LEU A 173 -6.32 1.60 -13.18
N GLY A 174 -6.77 2.85 -13.35
CA GLY A 174 -7.76 3.28 -14.35
C GLY A 174 -7.24 3.24 -15.78
N VAL A 175 -5.93 3.09 -16.01
CA VAL A 175 -5.31 2.91 -17.34
C VAL A 175 -5.58 1.55 -18.00
N GLY A 176 -6.58 0.81 -17.52
CA GLY A 176 -6.98 -0.49 -18.07
C GLY A 176 -6.34 -1.69 -17.37
N VAL A 177 -5.91 -1.54 -16.11
CA VAL A 177 -5.49 -2.69 -15.31
C VAL A 177 -6.71 -3.53 -14.95
N THR A 178 -6.68 -4.81 -15.30
CA THR A 178 -7.80 -5.75 -15.06
C THR A 178 -7.30 -7.01 -14.36
N VAL A 179 -8.19 -7.75 -13.70
CA VAL A 179 -7.87 -9.06 -13.10
C VAL A 179 -7.27 -10.01 -14.15
N GLU A 180 -7.84 -10.03 -15.36
CA GLU A 180 -7.32 -10.81 -16.49
C GLU A 180 -5.88 -10.38 -16.86
N GLY A 181 -5.60 -9.08 -16.91
CA GLY A 181 -4.25 -8.57 -17.16
C GLY A 181 -3.24 -8.92 -16.06
N LEU A 182 -3.71 -9.03 -14.81
CA LEU A 182 -2.86 -9.37 -13.66
C LEU A 182 -2.59 -10.87 -13.53
N PHE A 183 -3.58 -11.73 -13.83
CA PHE A 183 -3.53 -13.16 -13.52
C PHE A 183 -3.78 -14.09 -14.71
N GLY A 184 -4.31 -13.59 -15.82
CA GLY A 184 -4.59 -14.35 -17.04
C GLY A 184 -3.42 -15.20 -17.53
N PRO A 185 -2.16 -14.71 -17.52
CA PRO A 185 -1.01 -15.54 -17.87
C PRO A 185 -0.90 -16.81 -17.04
N ILE A 186 -1.05 -16.73 -15.70
CA ILE A 186 -0.97 -17.92 -14.82
C ILE A 186 -2.23 -18.79 -14.91
N MET A 187 -3.39 -18.21 -15.22
CA MET A 187 -4.61 -19.00 -15.46
C MET A 187 -4.51 -19.84 -16.73
N ALA A 188 -3.73 -19.41 -17.72
CA ALA A 188 -3.49 -20.13 -18.96
C ALA A 188 -2.27 -21.07 -18.91
N ASP A 189 -1.21 -20.67 -18.20
CA ASP A 189 0.04 -21.41 -18.04
C ASP A 189 0.67 -21.11 -16.66
N GLU A 190 0.74 -22.12 -15.80
CA GLU A 190 1.30 -21.98 -14.44
C GLU A 190 2.76 -21.51 -14.41
N SER A 191 3.49 -21.62 -15.52
CA SER A 191 4.87 -21.13 -15.67
C SER A 191 4.98 -19.68 -16.14
N ALA A 192 3.87 -19.04 -16.50
CA ALA A 192 3.86 -17.70 -17.06
C ALA A 192 4.32 -16.62 -16.06
N VAL A 193 4.93 -15.56 -16.61
CA VAL A 193 5.37 -14.40 -15.83
C VAL A 193 4.22 -13.39 -15.75
N LEU A 194 3.72 -13.13 -14.54
CA LEU A 194 2.71 -12.09 -14.33
C LEU A 194 3.27 -10.69 -14.63
N LEU A 195 2.37 -9.79 -15.04
CA LEU A 195 2.60 -8.35 -15.24
C LEU A 195 3.49 -7.96 -16.44
N GLU A 196 3.96 -8.92 -17.24
CA GLU A 196 4.79 -8.61 -18.42
C GLU A 196 4.07 -7.68 -19.42
N GLY A 197 2.77 -7.91 -19.66
CA GLY A 197 1.96 -7.06 -20.53
C GLY A 197 1.60 -5.67 -19.98
N LEU A 198 1.86 -5.43 -18.68
CA LEU A 198 1.62 -4.13 -18.03
C LEU A 198 2.91 -3.33 -17.84
N ARG A 199 4.08 -3.91 -18.16
CA ARG A 199 5.36 -3.22 -18.04
C ARG A 199 5.46 -2.14 -19.11
N ASP A 200 5.81 -0.92 -18.71
CA ASP A 200 6.06 0.14 -19.68
C ASP A 200 7.24 -0.21 -20.60
N PRO A 201 7.22 0.26 -21.86
CA PRO A 201 8.31 -0.02 -22.78
C PRO A 201 9.61 0.61 -22.29
N ILE A 202 10.71 -0.15 -22.35
CA ILE A 202 12.05 0.34 -22.03
C ILE A 202 12.39 1.48 -22.99
N THR A 203 12.36 2.71 -22.49
CA THR A 203 12.80 3.88 -23.26
C THR A 203 14.29 4.06 -23.03
N VAL A 204 15.11 3.59 -23.97
CA VAL A 204 16.56 3.87 -23.96
C VAL A 204 16.77 5.31 -24.43
N VAL A 205 17.06 6.23 -23.51
CA VAL A 205 17.50 7.58 -23.86
C VAL A 205 18.97 7.52 -24.23
N LEU A 206 19.27 7.40 -25.52
CA LEU A 206 20.64 7.52 -26.02
C LEU A 206 21.04 8.99 -25.98
N ASN A 207 21.91 9.35 -25.02
CA ASN A 207 22.54 10.66 -25.00
C ASN A 207 23.71 10.65 -25.99
N LEU A 208 23.47 11.15 -27.21
CA LEU A 208 24.53 11.36 -28.20
C LEU A 208 25.23 12.68 -27.85
N SER A 209 26.38 12.57 -27.17
CA SER A 209 27.34 13.67 -26.96
C SER A 209 28.15 13.95 -28.23
#